data_AF-A0A3A4U1W2-F1
#
_entry.id   AF-A0A3A4U1W2-F1
#
_cell.length_a   1.000
_cell.length_b   1.000
_cell.length_c   1.000
_cell.angle_alpha   90.00
_cell.angle_beta   90.00
_cell.angle_gamma   90.00
#
_symmetry.space_group_name_H-M   'P 1'
#
loop_
_entity.id
_entity.type
_entity.pdbx_description
1 polymer ?
#
loop_
_entity_poly.entity_id
_entity_poly.type
_entity_poly.pdbx_seq_one_letter_code
_entity_poly.pdbx_strand_id
1 'polypeptide(L)'
;FIPPEKVKHSQWRTQNPPRGRIPRAATPKDRMRRKLKTKHGRARYKLRQTSVEPVFGHIKEAMGFRQLLLRGQDKARSMWRLQCAAFNLMKLYRARQVSTIPLGLA
;
A
#
# COMPACT_ATOMS: atom_id res chain seq x y z
N PHE A 1 5.55 5.00 -5.33
CA PHE A 1 6.25 3.70 -5.31
C PHE A 1 5.31 2.66 -5.86
N ILE A 2 5.29 2.48 -7.18
CA ILE A 2 4.45 1.47 -7.82
C ILE A 2 5.40 0.68 -8.71
N PRO A 3 5.56 -0.64 -8.52
CA PRO A 3 6.38 -1.44 -9.41
C PRO A 3 5.85 -1.32 -10.84
N PRO A 4 6.70 -0.98 -11.81
CA PRO A 4 6.28 -0.90 -13.21
C PRO A 4 5.98 -2.29 -13.79
N GLU A 5 6.45 -3.35 -13.14
CA GLU A 5 6.25 -4.74 -13.54
C GLU A 5 6.01 -5.63 -12.32
N LYS A 6 5.38 -6.79 -12.55
CA LYS A 6 5.28 -7.86 -11.56
C LYS A 6 6.64 -8.52 -11.40
N VAL A 7 7.22 -8.44 -10.20
CA VAL A 7 8.49 -9.08 -9.87
C VAL A 7 8.23 -10.24 -8.91
N LYS A 8 8.77 -11.43 -9.20
CA LYS A 8 8.65 -12.57 -8.29
C LYS A 8 9.36 -12.28 -6.97
N HIS A 9 8.79 -12.77 -5.86
CA HIS A 9 9.35 -12.51 -4.53
C HIS A 9 10.77 -13.09 -4.37
N SER A 10 11.08 -14.23 -5.00
CA SER A 10 12.45 -14.79 -5.03
C SER A 10 13.43 -13.87 -5.77
N GLN A 11 13.04 -13.40 -6.96
CA GLN A 11 13.82 -12.49 -7.80
C GLN A 11 14.09 -11.14 -7.11
N TRP A 12 13.23 -10.70 -6.19
CA TRP A 12 13.47 -9.50 -5.39
C TRP A 12 14.66 -9.64 -4.43
N ARG A 13 14.89 -10.83 -3.87
CA ARG A 13 15.95 -11.07 -2.89
C ARG A 13 17.34 -11.11 -3.52
N THR A 14 17.44 -11.62 -4.74
CA THR A 14 18.72 -11.86 -5.43
C THR A 14 19.24 -10.67 -6.25
N GLN A 15 18.46 -9.60 -6.40
CA GLN A 15 18.88 -8.46 -7.20
C GLN A 15 20.00 -7.64 -6.54
N ASN A 16 21.00 -7.25 -7.32
CA ASN A 16 22.05 -6.34 -6.88
C ASN A 16 21.59 -4.87 -6.95
N PRO A 17 21.92 -4.03 -5.94
CA PRO A 17 21.64 -2.60 -6.00
C PRO A 17 22.43 -1.94 -7.15
N PRO A 18 21.79 -1.12 -7.99
CA PRO A 18 22.46 -0.46 -9.09
C PRO A 18 23.41 0.64 -8.59
N ARG A 19 24.59 0.76 -9.21
CA ARG A 19 25.61 1.78 -8.91
C ARG A 19 25.62 2.90 -9.96
N GLY A 20 26.22 4.04 -9.64
CA GLY A 20 26.39 5.19 -10.54
C GLY A 20 25.21 6.16 -10.64
N ARG A 21 25.36 7.18 -11.50
CA ARG A 21 24.35 8.22 -11.74
C ARG A 21 23.17 7.68 -12.57
N ILE A 22 21.98 8.20 -12.34
CA ILE A 22 20.81 7.91 -13.20
C ILE A 22 20.99 8.63 -14.54
N PRO A 23 20.84 7.95 -15.69
CA PRO A 23 20.85 8.62 -16.99
C PRO A 23 19.83 9.76 -17.05
N ARG A 24 20.18 10.89 -17.67
CA ARG A 24 19.28 12.05 -17.77
C ARG A 24 18.01 11.69 -18.57
N ALA A 25 18.15 10.88 -19.61
CA ALA A 25 17.07 10.38 -20.46
C ALA A 25 16.21 9.27 -19.81
N ALA A 26 16.43 8.92 -18.54
CA ALA A 26 15.67 7.85 -17.90
C ALA A 26 14.18 8.22 -17.72
N THR A 27 13.30 7.34 -18.20
CA THR A 27 11.84 7.51 -18.08
C THR A 27 11.38 7.42 -16.61
N PRO A 28 10.16 7.87 -16.28
CA PRO A 28 9.59 7.67 -14.94
C PRO A 28 9.56 6.19 -14.51
N LYS A 29 9.29 5.27 -15.46
CA LYS A 29 9.31 3.82 -15.21
C LYS A 29 10.74 3.35 -14.86
N ASP A 30 11.76 3.79 -15.61
CA ASP A 30 13.15 3.40 -15.35
C ASP A 30 13.65 3.93 -14.01
N ARG A 31 13.29 5.17 -13.68
CA ARG A 31 13.57 5.77 -12.38
C ARG A 31 12.93 4.96 -11.26
N MET A 32 11.68 4.50 -11.43
CA MET A 32 11.01 3.65 -10.45
C MET A 32 11.65 2.26 -10.35
N ARG A 33 12.01 1.61 -11.46
CA ARG A 33 12.77 0.35 -11.47
C ARG A 33 14.05 0.51 -10.66
N ARG A 34 14.84 1.54 -10.96
CA ARG A 34 16.10 1.81 -10.25
C ARG A 34 15.87 2.06 -8.77
N LYS A 35 14.89 2.90 -8.43
CA LYS A 35 14.52 3.23 -7.04
C LYS A 35 14.18 1.97 -6.25
N LEU A 36 13.35 1.09 -6.79
CA LEU A 36 12.96 -0.17 -6.16
C LEU A 36 14.14 -1.15 -6.01
N LYS A 37 15.16 -1.09 -6.88
CA LYS A 37 16.36 -1.94 -6.75
C LYS A 37 17.35 -1.47 -5.67
N THR A 38 17.31 -0.21 -5.25
CA THR A 38 18.24 0.32 -4.20
C THR A 38 17.92 -0.23 -2.81
N LYS A 39 18.93 -0.46 -1.95
CA LYS A 39 18.72 -0.95 -0.57
C LYS A 39 17.68 -0.13 0.20
N HIS A 40 17.80 1.20 0.17
CA HIS A 40 16.85 2.12 0.81
C HIS A 40 15.44 2.00 0.21
N GLY A 41 15.33 1.98 -1.13
CA GLY A 41 14.04 1.80 -1.80
C GLY A 41 13.39 0.47 -1.48
N ARG A 42 14.17 -0.61 -1.31
CA ARG A 42 13.67 -1.91 -0.87
C ARG A 42 13.11 -1.87 0.54
N ALA A 43 13.87 -1.31 1.48
CA ALA A 43 13.45 -1.18 2.87
C ALA A 43 12.13 -0.40 2.99
N ARG A 44 12.04 0.75 2.30
CA ARG A 44 10.83 1.56 2.22
C ARG A 44 9.66 0.81 1.56
N TYR A 45 9.91 0.09 0.48
CA TYR A 45 8.87 -0.67 -0.22
C TYR A 45 8.33 -1.84 0.61
N LYS A 46 9.20 -2.52 1.38
CA LYS A 46 8.81 -3.63 2.27
C LYS A 46 7.74 -3.22 3.29
N LEU A 47 7.75 -1.97 3.77
CA LEU A 47 6.74 -1.45 4.71
C LEU A 47 5.31 -1.47 4.14
N ARG A 48 5.12 -1.63 2.82
CA ARG A 48 3.78 -1.78 2.23
C ARG A 48 3.08 -3.07 2.64
N GLN A 49 3.84 -4.12 2.92
CA GLN A 49 3.31 -5.41 3.39
C GLN A 49 2.55 -5.27 4.70
N THR A 50 3.01 -4.37 5.58
CA THR A 50 2.40 -4.16 6.90
C THR A 50 1.44 -2.98 6.93
N SER A 51 1.59 -2.00 6.04
CA SER A 51 0.75 -0.79 6.05
C SER A 51 -0.39 -0.84 5.05
N VAL A 52 -0.12 -1.17 3.79
CA VAL A 52 -1.05 -0.98 2.67
C VAL A 52 -1.80 -2.26 2.35
N GLU A 53 -1.10 -3.40 2.31
CA GLU A 53 -1.72 -4.70 2.00
C GLU A 53 -2.84 -5.08 2.98
N PRO A 54 -2.69 -4.90 4.32
CA PRO A 54 -3.76 -5.23 5.25
C PRO A 54 -4.98 -4.32 5.10
N VAL A 55 -4.78 -3.05 4.73
CA VAL A 55 -5.89 -2.11 4.47
C VAL A 55 -6.71 -2.59 3.27
N PHE A 56 -6.05 -2.96 2.17
CA PHE A 56 -6.75 -3.50 1.01
C PHE A 56 -7.42 -4.84 1.28
N GLY A 57 -6.76 -5.73 2.04
CA GLY A 57 -7.35 -7.00 2.47
C GLY A 57 -8.61 -6.79 3.29
N HIS A 58 -8.58 -5.88 4.27
CA HIS A 58 -9.73 -5.57 5.12
C HIS A 58 -10.89 -4.97 4.30
N ILE A 59 -10.61 -3.98 3.45
CA ILE A 59 -11.64 -3.35 2.60
C ILE A 59 -12.29 -4.40 1.69
N LYS A 60 -11.53 -5.34 1.13
CA LYS A 60 -12.05 -6.35 0.21
C LYS A 60 -12.78 -7.48 0.90
N GLU A 61 -12.18 -8.07 1.94
CA GLU A 61 -12.69 -9.29 2.57
C GLU A 61 -13.62 -8.99 3.74
N ALA A 62 -13.26 -8.05 4.62
CA ALA A 62 -14.06 -7.76 5.81
C ALA A 62 -15.19 -6.75 5.55
N MET A 63 -15.00 -5.81 4.63
CA MET A 63 -16.06 -4.86 4.21
C MET A 63 -16.78 -5.29 2.92
N GLY A 64 -16.36 -6.38 2.28
CA GLY A 64 -16.99 -6.89 1.05
C GLY A 64 -16.83 -5.99 -0.19
N PHE A 65 -15.99 -4.95 -0.15
CA PHE A 65 -15.87 -3.99 -1.24
C PHE A 65 -14.94 -4.50 -2.35
N ARG A 66 -15.50 -5.31 -3.26
CA ARG A 66 -14.75 -5.94 -4.37
C ARG A 66 -14.93 -5.28 -5.73
N GLN A 67 -16.02 -4.54 -5.93
CA GLN A 67 -16.37 -3.96 -7.22
C GLN A 67 -16.87 -2.53 -7.06
N LEU A 68 -16.61 -1.72 -8.08
CA LEU A 68 -17.15 -0.37 -8.19
C LEU A 68 -18.48 -0.43 -8.96
N LEU A 69 -19.57 0.03 -8.33
CA LEU A 69 -20.90 0.08 -8.95
C LEU A 69 -21.05 1.22 -9.97
N LEU A 70 -20.24 2.28 -9.86
CA LEU A 70 -20.35 3.46 -10.71
C LEU A 70 -19.28 3.49 -11.79
N ARG A 71 -19.70 3.86 -13.01
CA ARG A 71 -18.80 4.10 -14.15
C ARG A 71 -18.37 5.56 -14.22
N GLY A 72 -17.14 5.80 -14.68
CA GLY A 72 -16.53 7.13 -14.77
C GLY A 72 -15.58 7.42 -13.62
N GLN A 73 -14.43 8.04 -13.94
CA GLN A 73 -13.33 8.23 -12.98
C GLN A 73 -13.73 9.03 -11.75
N ASP A 74 -14.54 10.08 -11.92
CA ASP A 74 -14.95 10.93 -10.80
C ASP A 74 -15.92 10.23 -9.87
N LYS A 75 -16.90 9.50 -10.41
CA LYS A 75 -17.85 8.70 -9.62
C LYS A 75 -17.14 7.57 -8.88
N ALA A 76 -16.24 6.85 -9.56
CA ALA A 76 -15.39 5.84 -8.96
C ALA A 76 -14.53 6.41 -7.81
N ARG A 77 -13.96 7.60 -8.00
CA ARG A 77 -13.16 8.30 -6.99
C ARG A 77 -13.99 8.66 -5.77
N SER A 78 -15.20 9.19 -5.95
CA SER A 78 -16.08 9.55 -4.82
C SER A 78 -16.47 8.32 -4.00
N MET A 79 -16.86 7.23 -4.65
CA MET A 79 -17.20 5.98 -3.96
C MET A 79 -16.00 5.37 -3.23
N TRP A 80 -14.82 5.38 -3.86
CA TRP A 80 -13.59 4.92 -3.21
C TRP A 80 -13.25 5.74 -1.96
N ARG A 81 -13.43 7.07 -2.02
CA ARG A 81 -13.21 7.95 -0.86
C ARG A 81 -14.18 7.66 0.27
N LEU A 82 -15.46 7.42 -0.03
CA LEU A 82 -16.46 7.03 0.96
C LEU A 82 -16.06 5.72 1.65
N GLN A 83 -15.64 4.71 0.87
CA GLN A 83 -15.18 3.44 1.41
C GLN A 83 -13.96 3.61 2.33
N CYS A 84 -12.99 4.43 1.93
CA CYS A 84 -11.83 4.74 2.77
C CYS A 84 -12.22 5.48 4.05
N ALA A 85 -13.19 6.41 3.98
CA ALA A 85 -13.68 7.12 5.16
C ALA A 85 -14.33 6.15 6.17
N ALA A 86 -15.21 5.27 5.70
CA ALA A 86 -15.83 4.24 6.53
C ALA A 86 -14.76 3.32 7.18
N PHE A 87 -13.76 2.88 6.40
CA PHE A 87 -12.65 2.09 6.93
C PHE A 87 -11.87 2.83 8.04
N ASN A 88 -11.56 4.11 7.83
CA ASN A 88 -10.85 4.92 8.81
C ASN A 88 -11.67 5.14 10.09
N LEU A 89 -12.99 5.36 9.96
CA LEU A 89 -13.89 5.50 11.11
C LEU A 89 -13.93 4.23 11.95
N MET A 90 -14.02 3.05 11.33
CA MET A 90 -13.94 1.77 12.06
C MET A 90 -12.60 1.61 12.80
N LYS A 91 -11.49 2.03 12.19
CA LYS A 91 -10.18 2.03 12.86
C LYS A 91 -10.16 2.92 14.10
N LEU A 92 -10.67 4.15 13.98
CA LEU A 92 -10.74 5.10 15.09
C LEU A 92 -11.63 4.57 16.22
N TYR A 93 -12.79 4.00 15.87
CA TYR A 93 -13.71 3.41 16.83
C TYR A 93 -13.05 2.26 17.62
N ARG A 94 -12.38 1.33 16.93
CA ARG A 94 -11.64 0.24 17.59
C ARG A 94 -10.50 0.74 18.47
N ALA A 95 -9.74 1.75 18.00
CA ALA A 95 -8.68 2.35 18.80
C ALA A 95 -9.21 3.00 20.08
N ARG A 96 -10.41 3.61 20.01
CA ARG A 96 -11.10 4.15 21.20
C ARG A 96 -11.54 3.05 22.16
N GLN A 97 -12.07 1.93 21.66
CA GLN A 97 -12.48 0.83 22.54
C GLN A 97 -11.31 0.22 23.32
N VAL A 98 -10.15 0.05 22.67
CA VAL A 98 -8.95 -0.49 23.32
C VAL A 98 -8.44 0.44 24.43
N SER A 99 -8.55 1.75 24.27
CA SER A 99 -8.15 2.72 25.29
C SER A 99 -9.13 2.83 26.47
N THR A 100 -10.35 2.32 26.32
CA THR A 100 -11.37 2.28 27.40
C THR A 100 -11.38 0.98 28.20
N ILE A 101 -10.58 -0.04 27.83
CA ILE A 101 -10.43 -1.25 28.66
C ILE A 101 -9.45 -0.90 29.80
N PRO A 102 -9.86 -0.94 31.07
CA PRO A 102 -8.95 -0.70 32.18
C PRO A 102 -7.84 -1.74 32.15
N LEU A 103 -6.58 -1.31 32.37
CA LEU A 103 -5.39 -2.15 32.51
C LEU A 103 -5.41 -3.04 33.79
N GLY A 104 -6.58 -3.51 34.22
CA GLY A 104 -6.76 -4.29 35.43
C GLY A 104 -7.95 -5.22 35.27
N LEU A 105 -7.72 -6.34 34.57
CA LEU A 105 -8.40 -7.64 34.69
C LEU A 105 -7.82 -8.56 33.59
N ALA A 106 -6.62 -9.04 33.85
CA ALA A 106 -6.03 -10.26 33.29
C ALA A 106 -5.12 -10.86 34.36
#